data_AF-A0A927LYJ1-F1
#
_entry.id   AF-A0A927LYJ1-F1
#
_cell.length_a   1.000
_cell.length_b   1.000
_cell.length_c   1.000
_cell.angle_alpha   90.00
_cell.angle_beta   90.00
_cell.angle_gamma   90.00
#
_symmetry.space_group_name_H-M   'P 1'
#
loop_
_entity.id
_entity.type
_entity.pdbx_description
1 polymer ?
#
loop_
_entity_poly.entity_id
_entity_poly.type
_entity_poly.pdbx_seq_one_letter_code
_entity_poly.pdbx_strand_id
1 'polypeptide(L)'
;MAKQINLSQGYFSNLFKKVQGISFQQYVMYEKMEKAKAMLIGGRQVQEIAQDLGYEHRRYFSEVFKKYTGMTLSDFKLHYLGKE
;
A
#
# COMPACT_ATOMS: atom_id res chain seq x y z
N MET A 1 35.98 -4.17 1.45
CA MET A 1 35.33 -5.46 1.77
C MET A 1 33.94 -5.16 2.32
N ALA A 2 32.90 -5.34 1.49
CA ALA A 2 31.52 -5.13 1.94
C ALA A 2 31.16 -6.26 2.91
N LYS A 3 31.08 -5.96 4.20
CA LYS A 3 30.41 -6.83 5.18
C LYS A 3 28.95 -6.92 4.74
N GLN A 4 28.61 -7.94 3.96
CA GLN A 4 27.22 -8.33 3.77
C GLN A 4 26.67 -8.64 5.16
N ILE A 5 25.90 -7.70 5.70
CA ILE A 5 25.23 -7.90 6.96
C ILE A 5 24.21 -9.00 6.66
N ASN A 6 24.54 -10.23 7.07
CA ASN A 6 23.62 -11.36 7.15
C ASN A 6 22.61 -11.04 8.27
N LEU A 7 21.85 -9.95 8.13
CA LEU A 7 20.64 -9.73 8.91
C LEU A 7 19.71 -10.85 8.47
N SER A 8 19.56 -11.86 9.34
CA SER A 8 18.50 -12.82 9.14
C SER A 8 17.19 -12.05 8.96
N GLN A 9 16.31 -12.54 8.09
CA GLN A 9 15.02 -11.90 7.81
C GLN A 9 14.23 -11.62 9.11
N GLY A 10 14.42 -12.46 10.13
CA GLY A 10 13.86 -12.27 11.48
C GLY A 10 14.49 -11.10 12.25
N TYR A 11 15.82 -10.93 12.22
CA TYR A 11 16.48 -9.80 12.88
C TYR A 11 16.10 -8.47 12.22
N PHE A 12 16.08 -8.41 10.89
CA PHE A 12 15.62 -7.22 10.17
C PHE A 12 14.16 -6.90 10.52
N SER A 13 13.27 -7.90 10.49
CA SER A 13 11.85 -7.70 10.80
C SER A 13 11.64 -7.20 12.24
N ASN A 14 12.37 -7.76 13.20
CA ASN A 14 12.31 -7.34 14.60
C ASN A 14 12.88 -5.93 14.80
N LEU A 15 14.02 -5.63 14.18
CA LEU A 15 14.63 -4.31 14.27
C LEU A 15 13.74 -3.25 13.62
N PHE A 16 13.22 -3.53 12.42
CA PHE A 16 12.31 -2.63 11.72
C PHE A 16 11.07 -2.34 12.55
N LYS A 17 10.42 -3.38 13.10
CA LYS A 17 9.26 -3.21 13.97
C LYS A 17 9.60 -2.43 15.25
N LYS A 18 10.78 -2.64 15.83
CA LYS A 18 11.23 -1.90 17.01
C LYS A 18 11.42 -0.41 16.73
N VAL A 19 11.90 -0.06 15.54
CA VAL A 19 12.14 1.35 15.13
C VAL A 19 10.84 2.02 14.67
N GLN A 20 10.08 1.36 13.80
CA GLN A 20 8.90 1.95 13.14
C GLN A 20 7.57 1.68 13.86
N GLY A 21 7.55 0.79 14.86
CA GLY A 21 6.34 0.35 15.56
C GLY A 21 5.45 -0.62 14.77
N ILE A 22 5.65 -0.75 13.46
CA ILE A 22 4.87 -1.59 12.54
C ILE A 22 5.76 -2.61 11.81
N SER A 23 5.18 -3.70 11.33
CA SER A 23 5.94 -4.66 10.54
C SER A 23 6.37 -4.07 9.19
N PHE A 24 7.45 -4.59 8.61
CA PHE A 24 7.88 -4.20 7.27
C PHE A 24 6.78 -4.43 6.22
N GLN A 25 6.04 -5.54 6.33
CA GLN A 25 4.91 -5.82 5.43
C GLN A 25 3.79 -4.77 5.55
N GLN A 26 3.47 -4.33 6.78
CA GLN A 26 2.50 -3.27 7.01
C GLN A 26 2.98 -1.95 6.41
N TYR A 27 4.27 -1.63 6.58
CA TYR A 27 4.87 -0.43 5.99
C TYR A 27 4.77 -0.45 4.45
N VAL A 28 5.16 -1.54 3.81
CA VAL A 28 5.03 -1.71 2.35
C VAL A 28 3.58 -1.59 1.91
N MET A 29 2.63 -2.16 2.67
CA MET A 29 1.22 -2.03 2.38
C MET A 29 0.77 -0.55 2.44
N TYR A 30 1.17 0.20 3.47
CA TYR A 30 0.85 1.63 3.58
C TYR A 30 1.40 2.45 2.40
N GLU A 31 2.67 2.24 2.05
CA GLU A 31 3.29 2.89 0.88
C GLU A 31 2.53 2.57 -0.42
N LYS A 32 2.10 1.32 -0.61
CA LYS A 32 1.27 0.93 -1.75
C LYS A 32 -0.09 1.65 -1.74
N MET A 33 -0.73 1.78 -0.58
CA MET A 33 -2.04 2.44 -0.48
C MET A 33 -1.95 3.95 -0.77
N GLU A 34 -0.90 4.62 -0.30
CA GLU A 34 -0.68 6.03 -0.61
C GLU A 34 -0.47 6.24 -2.12
N LYS A 35 0.30 5.36 -2.78
CA LYS A 35 0.42 5.36 -4.25
C LYS A 35 -0.92 5.10 -4.95
N ALA A 36 -1.71 4.14 -4.46
CA ALA A 36 -3.05 3.88 -5.00
C ALA A 36 -3.94 5.13 -4.95
N LYS A 37 -3.95 5.88 -3.84
CA LYS A 37 -4.72 7.12 -3.72
C LYS A 37 -4.34 8.12 -4.81
N ALA A 38 -3.05 8.38 -4.99
CA ALA A 38 -2.56 9.30 -6.00
C ALA A 38 -2.95 8.87 -7.43
N MET A 39 -2.83 7.59 -7.74
CA MET A 39 -3.20 7.04 -9.05
C MET A 39 -4.72 7.09 -9.32
N LEU A 40 -5.55 6.89 -8.28
CA LEU A 40 -7.01 6.99 -8.38
C LEU A 40 -7.46 8.42 -8.66
N ILE A 41 -6.86 9.39 -7.97
CA ILE A 41 -7.11 10.82 -8.19
C ILE A 41 -6.67 11.21 -9.60
N GLY A 42 -5.54 10.68 -10.08
CA GLY A 42 -5.08 10.80 -11.47
C GLY A 42 -5.96 10.07 -12.51
N GLY A 43 -7.08 9.47 -12.10
CA GLY A 43 -8.08 8.90 -13.00
C GLY A 43 -7.76 7.50 -13.52
N ARG A 44 -6.65 6.87 -13.08
CA ARG A 44 -6.27 5.53 -13.56
C ARG A 44 -7.32 4.48 -13.21
N GLN A 45 -7.41 3.41 -14.01
CA GLN A 45 -8.38 2.36 -13.75
C GLN A 45 -7.94 1.49 -12.57
N VAL A 46 -8.90 1.11 -11.73
CA VAL A 46 -8.65 0.30 -10.52
C VAL A 46 -7.89 -1.00 -10.82
N GLN A 47 -8.21 -1.65 -11.94
CA GLN A 47 -7.59 -2.91 -12.32
C GLN A 47 -6.09 -2.73 -12.58
N GLU A 48 -5.72 -1.66 -13.30
CA GLU A 48 -4.32 -1.33 -13.60
C GLU A 48 -3.55 -0.97 -12.33
N ILE A 49 -4.17 -0.19 -11.44
CA ILE A 49 -3.58 0.16 -10.15
C ILE A 49 -3.29 -1.08 -9.31
N ALA A 50 -4.22 -2.03 -9.25
CA ALA A 50 -4.02 -3.28 -8.51
C ALA A 50 -2.82 -4.06 -9.06
N GLN A 51 -2.72 -4.21 -10.39
CA GLN A 51 -1.62 -4.91 -11.04
C GLN A 51 -0.26 -4.21 -10.82
N ASP A 52 -0.21 -2.89 -10.98
CA ASP A 52 0.99 -2.06 -10.80
C ASP A 52 1.52 -2.13 -9.36
N LEU A 53 0.62 -2.29 -8.38
CA LEU A 53 0.97 -2.46 -6.97
C LEU A 53 1.20 -3.92 -6.56
N GLY A 54 1.20 -4.85 -7.52
CA GLY A 54 1.49 -6.27 -7.30
C GLY A 54 0.37 -7.04 -6.60
N TYR A 55 -0.88 -6.63 -6.78
CA TYR A 55 -2.06 -7.37 -6.32
C TYR A 55 -2.63 -8.20 -7.47
N GLU A 56 -2.61 -9.52 -7.31
CA GLU A 56 -3.14 -10.47 -8.30
C GLU A 56 -4.66 -10.36 -8.47
N HIS A 57 -5.37 -10.10 -7.36
CA HIS A 57 -6.82 -10.00 -7.36
C HIS A 57 -7.30 -8.60 -6.97
N ARG A 58 -8.04 -7.97 -7.87
CA ARG A 58 -8.68 -6.65 -7.66
C ARG A 58 -9.55 -6.62 -6.41
N ARG A 59 -10.27 -7.72 -6.11
CA ARG A 59 -11.15 -7.80 -4.92
C ARG A 59 -10.34 -7.62 -3.64
N TYR A 60 -9.25 -8.37 -3.49
CA TYR A 60 -8.39 -8.27 -2.32
C TYR A 60 -7.76 -6.87 -2.19
N PHE A 61 -7.25 -6.30 -3.29
CA PHE A 61 -6.78 -4.92 -3.30
C PHE A 61 -7.86 -3.94 -2.80
N SER A 62 -9.09 -4.08 -3.30
CA SER A 62 -10.21 -3.20 -2.91
C SER A 62 -10.54 -3.31 -1.41
N GLU A 63 -10.49 -4.52 -0.84
CA GLU A 63 -10.71 -4.73 0.59
C GLU A 63 -9.60 -4.10 1.44
N VAL A 64 -8.34 -4.28 1.03
CA VAL A 64 -7.19 -3.68 1.71
C VAL A 64 -7.26 -2.15 1.64
N PHE A 65 -7.58 -1.60 0.47
CA PHE A 65 -7.76 -0.16 0.29
C PHE A 65 -8.87 0.39 1.16
N LYS A 66 -10.02 -0.30 1.25
CA LYS A 66 -11.12 0.10 2.13
C LYS A 66 -10.73 0.02 3.60
N LYS A 67 -10.01 -1.03 4.03
CA LYS A 67 -9.52 -1.15 5.41
C LYS A 67 -8.54 -0.02 5.76
N TYR A 68 -7.73 0.41 4.81
CA TYR A 68 -6.76 1.46 5.01
C TYR A 68 -7.36 2.88 4.99
N THR A 69 -8.27 3.16 4.07
CA THR A 69 -8.83 4.50 3.86
C THR A 69 -10.18 4.73 4.54
N GLY A 70 -10.87 3.66 4.96
CA GLY A 70 -12.25 3.70 5.41
C GLY A 70 -13.28 3.81 4.27
N MET A 71 -12.85 3.94 3.01
CA MET A 71 -13.71 4.23 1.87
C MET A 71 -13.54 3.19 0.76
N THR A 72 -14.58 2.93 -0.03
CA THR A 72 -14.38 2.17 -1.26
C THR A 72 -13.58 2.99 -2.26
N LEU A 73 -12.96 2.33 -3.24
CA LEU A 73 -12.24 3.01 -4.31
C LEU A 73 -13.13 3.98 -5.09
N SER A 74 -14.41 3.61 -5.31
CA SER A 74 -15.40 4.44 -5.98
C SER A 74 -15.76 5.67 -5.13
N ASP A 75 -16.02 5.47 -3.83
CA ASP A 75 -16.32 6.58 -2.91
C ASP A 75 -15.14 7.52 -2.80
N PHE A 76 -13.92 6.98 -2.71
CA PHE A 76 -12.69 7.76 -2.70
C PHE A 76 -12.55 8.59 -3.97
N LYS A 77 -12.74 7.96 -5.16
CA LYS A 77 -12.67 8.69 -6.42
C LYS A 77 -13.73 9.81 -6.49
N LEU A 78 -14.96 9.55 -6.06
CA LEU A 78 -16.04 10.54 -6.05
C LEU A 78 -15.76 11.69 -5.07
N HIS A 79 -15.30 11.38 -3.85
CA HIS A 79 -15.06 12.39 -2.81
C HIS A 79 -13.97 13.40 -3.19
N TYR A 80 -12.96 12.97 -3.93
CA TYR A 80 -11.83 13.82 -4.32
C TYR A 80 -11.97 14.44 -5.72
N LEU A 81 -12.84 13.91 -6.59
CA LEU A 81 -13.17 14.53 -7.89
C LEU A 81 -14.39 15.46 -7.84
N GLY A 82 -15.26 15.32 -6.83
CA GLY A 82 -16.44 16.17 -6.65
C GLY A 82 -16.18 17.48 -5.87
N LYS A 83 -14.93 17.81 -5.58
CA LYS A 83 -14.54 19.13 -5.08
C LYS A 83 -14.19 20.02 -6.27
N GLU A 84 -15.21 20.60 -6.90
CA GLU A 84 -15.10 21.81 -7.72
C GLU A 84 -15.25 23.05 -6.84
#